data_AF-A0A1I4TT42-F1
#
_entry.id   AF-A0A1I4TT42-F1
#
_cell.length_a   1.000
_cell.length_b   1.000
_cell.length_c   1.000
_cell.angle_alpha   90.00
_cell.angle_beta   90.00
_cell.angle_gamma   90.00
#
_symmetry.space_group_name_H-M   'P 1'
#
loop_
_entity.id
_entity.type
_entity.pdbx_description
1 polymer ?
#
loop_
_entity_poly.entity_id
_entity_poly.type
_entity_poly.pdbx_seq_one_letter_code
_entity_poly.pdbx_strand_id
1 'polypeptide(L)'
;MAEPGIRSIPTLVGDAVRELRDLVADELALFRAEMAQGVHRISLGLGLLLAAAVLAIAGLFTLLLALVKGIAVLVQSDALAALIVGGTFLLLALVLGLYGRSRASLAGLEPTRTGRQIRQDARVLTHRPGPDIRDDA
;
A
#
# COMPACT_ATOMS: atom_id res chain seq x y z
N MET A 1 -27.85 63.65 -3.00
CA MET A 1 -27.95 62.37 -2.25
C MET A 1 -27.84 61.27 -3.31
N ALA A 2 -26.82 60.41 -3.41
CA ALA A 2 -25.78 59.96 -2.50
C ALA A 2 -24.41 59.93 -3.22
N GLU A 3 -23.32 60.14 -2.48
CA GLU A 3 -21.97 59.99 -3.02
C GLU A 3 -21.57 58.51 -3.15
N PRO A 4 -20.97 58.08 -4.27
CA PRO A 4 -20.40 56.75 -4.42
C PRO A 4 -19.13 56.63 -3.57
N GLY A 5 -19.29 56.14 -2.34
CA GLY A 5 -18.18 55.85 -1.43
C GLY A 5 -17.18 54.89 -2.09
N ILE A 6 -15.96 55.37 -2.30
CA ILE A 6 -14.83 54.60 -2.84
C ILE A 6 -14.66 53.34 -2.00
N ARG A 7 -14.84 52.17 -2.61
CA ARG A 7 -14.57 50.88 -1.95
C ARG A 7 -13.13 50.91 -1.42
N SER A 8 -12.99 50.82 -0.11
CA SER A 8 -11.71 50.99 0.57
C SER A 8 -10.82 49.75 0.37
N ILE A 9 -9.51 49.93 0.22
CA ILE A 9 -8.52 48.84 0.11
C ILE A 9 -8.72 47.70 1.14
N PRO A 10 -9.12 47.97 2.40
CA PRO A 10 -9.39 46.92 3.38
C PRO A 10 -10.53 45.97 3.00
N THR A 11 -11.58 46.43 2.30
CA THR A 11 -12.68 45.56 1.86
C THR A 11 -12.24 44.64 0.72
N LEU A 12 -11.42 45.11 -0.22
CA LEU A 12 -10.90 44.28 -1.31
C LEU A 12 -9.98 43.14 -0.82
N VAL A 13 -9.17 43.40 0.21
CA VAL A 13 -8.35 42.37 0.85
C VAL A 13 -9.24 41.35 1.57
N GLY A 14 -10.30 41.81 2.24
CA GLY A 14 -11.28 40.94 2.88
C GLY A 14 -12.00 40.03 1.90
N ASP A 15 -12.33 40.55 0.71
CA ASP A 15 -13.00 39.81 -0.36
C ASP A 15 -12.04 38.77 -1.00
N ALA A 16 -10.80 39.14 -1.30
CA ALA A 16 -9.79 38.22 -1.85
C ALA A 16 -9.44 37.06 -0.90
N VAL A 17 -9.36 37.33 0.42
CA VAL A 17 -9.16 36.26 1.43
C VAL A 17 -10.37 35.32 1.49
N ARG A 18 -11.57 35.83 1.26
CA ARG A 18 -12.80 35.02 1.25
C ARG A 18 -12.84 34.14 0.01
N GLU A 19 -12.53 34.69 -1.16
CA GLU A 19 -12.45 33.95 -2.42
C GLU A 19 -11.36 32.87 -2.40
N LEU A 20 -10.21 33.15 -1.78
CA LEU A 20 -9.15 32.16 -1.58
C LEU A 20 -9.60 31.00 -0.65
N ARG A 21 -10.36 31.32 0.41
CA ARG A 21 -10.91 30.29 1.31
C ARG A 21 -11.93 29.41 0.59
N ASP A 22 -12.78 30.02 -0.22
CA ASP A 22 -13.79 29.30 -0.99
C ASP A 22 -13.11 28.37 -2.01
N LEU A 23 -12.09 28.84 -2.73
CA LEU A 23 -11.30 28.01 -3.64
C LEU A 23 -10.61 26.83 -2.95
N VAL A 24 -9.99 27.07 -1.79
CA VAL A 24 -9.34 26.00 -1.01
C VAL A 24 -10.38 24.99 -0.49
N ALA A 25 -11.57 25.45 -0.09
CA ALA A 25 -12.64 24.58 0.35
C ALA A 25 -13.15 23.68 -0.78
N ASP A 26 -13.29 24.24 -1.99
CA ASP A 26 -13.72 23.52 -3.19
C ASP A 26 -12.68 22.48 -3.64
N GLU A 27 -11.40 22.86 -3.68
CA GLU A 27 -10.32 21.93 -4.06
C GLU A 27 -10.22 20.77 -3.05
N LEU A 28 -10.42 21.05 -1.75
CA LEU A 28 -10.46 20.02 -0.72
C LEU A 28 -11.70 19.12 -0.87
N ALA A 29 -12.85 19.67 -1.25
CA ALA A 29 -14.06 18.90 -1.51
C ALA A 29 -13.87 17.97 -2.72
N LEU A 30 -13.23 18.46 -3.78
CA LEU A 30 -12.89 17.67 -4.96
C LEU A 30 -11.88 16.56 -4.62
N PHE A 31 -10.79 16.90 -3.93
CA PHE A 31 -9.80 15.93 -3.48
C PHE A 31 -10.44 14.82 -2.62
N ARG A 32 -11.33 15.19 -1.69
CA ARG A 32 -12.08 14.22 -0.88
C ARG A 32 -12.97 13.33 -1.74
N ALA A 33 -13.65 13.88 -2.75
CA ALA A 33 -14.48 13.11 -3.66
C ALA A 33 -13.65 12.11 -4.49
N GLU A 34 -12.50 12.53 -5.02
CA GLU A 34 -11.60 11.67 -5.78
C GLU A 34 -10.96 10.58 -4.89
N MET A 35 -10.53 10.94 -3.68
CA MET A 35 -10.07 9.98 -2.68
C MET A 35 -11.14 8.97 -2.32
N ALA A 36 -12.39 9.38 -2.11
CA ALA A 36 -13.49 8.46 -1.81
C ALA A 36 -13.74 7.48 -2.96
N GLN A 37 -13.70 7.96 -4.20
CA GLN A 37 -13.80 7.11 -5.39
C GLN A 37 -12.62 6.14 -5.51
N GLY A 38 -11.39 6.62 -5.26
CA GLY A 38 -10.18 5.79 -5.25
C GLY A 38 -10.23 4.69 -4.19
N VAL A 39 -10.59 5.05 -2.96
CA VAL A 39 -10.76 4.11 -1.85
C VAL A 39 -11.84 3.08 -2.15
N HIS A 40 -12.97 3.48 -2.73
CA HIS A 40 -14.04 2.55 -3.09
C HIS A 40 -13.60 1.54 -4.16
N ARG A 41 -12.87 1.99 -5.19
CA ARG A 41 -12.33 1.09 -6.22
C ARG A 41 -11.32 0.10 -5.65
N ILE A 42 -10.41 0.58 -4.80
CA ILE A 42 -9.42 -0.26 -4.15
C ILE A 42 -10.09 -1.27 -3.20
N SER A 43 -11.07 -0.83 -2.41
CA SER A 43 -11.77 -1.72 -1.47
C SER A 43 -12.57 -2.81 -2.18
N LEU A 44 -13.23 -2.48 -3.28
CA LEU A 44 -13.94 -3.46 -4.11
C LEU A 44 -12.95 -4.43 -4.77
N GLY A 45 -11.83 -3.94 -5.29
CA GLY A 45 -10.76 -4.77 -5.84
C GLY A 45 -10.17 -5.75 -4.82
N LEU A 46 -9.87 -5.26 -3.61
CA LEU A 46 -9.40 -6.08 -2.48
C LEU A 46 -10.46 -7.10 -2.04
N GLY A 47 -11.73 -6.70 -1.96
CA GLY A 47 -12.84 -7.59 -1.62
C GLY A 47 -12.97 -8.74 -2.62
N LEU A 48 -12.89 -8.44 -3.93
CA LEU A 48 -12.91 -9.46 -4.98
C LEU A 48 -11.68 -10.38 -4.94
N LEU A 49 -10.49 -9.84 -4.69
CA LEU A 49 -9.26 -10.63 -4.54
C LEU A 49 -9.35 -11.61 -3.36
N LEU A 50 -9.87 -11.16 -2.23
CA LEU A 50 -10.09 -12.00 -1.06
C LEU A 50 -11.13 -13.09 -1.34
N ALA A 51 -12.26 -12.74 -1.97
CA ALA A 51 -13.28 -13.71 -2.36
C ALA A 51 -12.74 -14.76 -3.34
N ALA A 52 -11.97 -14.32 -4.35
CA ALA A 52 -11.31 -15.21 -5.30
C ALA A 52 -10.29 -16.12 -4.61
N ALA A 53 -9.50 -15.61 -3.66
CA ALA A 53 -8.56 -16.42 -2.89
C ALA A 53 -9.27 -17.50 -2.08
N VAL A 54 -10.37 -17.17 -1.39
CA VAL A 54 -11.19 -18.15 -0.65
C VAL A 54 -11.74 -19.22 -1.58
N LEU A 55 -12.31 -18.83 -2.72
CA LEU A 55 -12.84 -19.78 -3.71
C LEU A 55 -11.74 -20.65 -4.31
N ALA A 56 -10.57 -20.08 -4.62
CA ALA A 56 -9.44 -20.83 -5.13
C ALA A 56 -8.93 -21.88 -4.12
N ILE A 57 -8.86 -21.52 -2.83
CA ILE A 57 -8.47 -22.46 -1.76
C ILE A 57 -9.51 -23.59 -1.63
N ALA A 58 -10.79 -23.26 -1.58
CA ALA A 58 -11.86 -24.26 -1.49
C ALA A 58 -11.88 -25.19 -2.71
N GLY A 59 -11.76 -24.62 -3.91
CA GLY A 59 -11.66 -25.36 -5.16
C GLY A 59 -10.43 -26.26 -5.21
N LEU A 60 -9.27 -25.77 -4.78
CA LEU A 60 -8.03 -26.55 -4.70
C LEU A 60 -8.20 -27.77 -3.78
N PHE A 61 -8.76 -27.61 -2.57
CA PHE A 61 -9.02 -28.75 -1.70
C PHE A 61 -10.00 -29.75 -2.30
N THR A 62 -11.01 -29.26 -3.01
CA THR A 62 -11.99 -30.11 -3.71
C THR A 62 -11.32 -30.90 -4.84
N LEU A 63 -10.45 -30.27 -5.62
CA LEU A 63 -9.66 -30.91 -6.68
C LEU A 63 -8.64 -31.90 -6.12
N LEU A 64 -7.98 -31.59 -5.01
CA LEU A 64 -7.08 -32.51 -4.32
C LEU A 64 -7.82 -33.77 -3.85
N LEU A 65 -9.01 -33.59 -3.25
CA LEU A 65 -9.85 -34.72 -2.86
C LEU A 65 -10.29 -35.55 -4.07
N ALA A 66 -10.71 -34.89 -5.16
CA ALA A 66 -11.08 -35.56 -6.40
C ALA A 66 -9.90 -36.34 -7.00
N LEU A 67 -8.68 -35.79 -6.95
CA LEU A 67 -7.47 -36.44 -7.42
C LEU A 67 -7.12 -37.67 -6.56
N VAL A 68 -7.19 -37.54 -5.24
CA VAL A 68 -6.99 -38.66 -4.31
C VAL A 68 -8.01 -39.77 -4.60
N LYS A 69 -9.30 -39.43 -4.72
CA LYS A 69 -10.35 -40.41 -5.03
C LYS A 69 -10.17 -41.03 -6.40
N GLY A 70 -9.76 -40.24 -7.40
CA GLY A 70 -9.46 -40.73 -8.75
C GLY A 70 -8.34 -41.77 -8.73
N ILE A 71 -7.23 -41.48 -8.05
CA ILE A 71 -6.10 -42.43 -7.91
C ILE A 71 -6.48 -43.62 -7.03
N ALA A 72 -7.32 -43.44 -6.02
CA ALA A 72 -7.76 -44.51 -5.13
C ALA A 72 -8.50 -45.62 -5.89
N VAL A 73 -9.21 -45.30 -6.98
CA VAL A 73 -9.82 -46.31 -7.87
C VAL A 73 -8.77 -47.20 -8.53
N LEU A 74 -7.60 -46.66 -8.87
CA LEU A 74 -6.52 -47.43 -9.51
C LEU A 74 -5.74 -48.26 -8.48
N VAL A 75 -5.47 -47.68 -7.32
CA VAL A 75 -4.63 -48.29 -6.27
C VAL A 75 -5.46 -49.14 -5.28
N GLN A 76 -6.79 -49.07 -5.36
CA GLN A 76 -7.73 -49.76 -4.46
C GLN A 76 -7.53 -49.41 -2.97
N SER A 77 -6.99 -48.22 -2.69
CA SER A 77 -6.72 -47.74 -1.33
C SER A 77 -6.69 -46.21 -1.29
N ASP A 78 -7.59 -45.63 -0.50
CA ASP A 78 -7.64 -44.19 -0.24
C ASP A 78 -6.36 -43.69 0.45
N ALA A 79 -5.80 -44.49 1.36
CA ALA A 79 -4.61 -44.12 2.12
C ALA A 79 -3.36 -44.03 1.24
N LEU A 80 -3.16 -45.02 0.35
CA LEU A 80 -2.03 -45.01 -0.57
C LEU A 80 -2.16 -43.89 -1.61
N ALA A 81 -3.37 -43.65 -2.13
CA ALA A 81 -3.63 -42.53 -3.03
C ALA A 81 -3.34 -41.18 -2.36
N ALA A 82 -3.78 -40.99 -1.12
CA ALA A 82 -3.50 -39.78 -0.35
C ALA A 82 -1.99 -39.58 -0.10
N LEU A 83 -1.25 -40.65 0.19
CA LEU A 83 0.21 -40.59 0.33
C LEU A 83 0.92 -40.22 -0.98
N ILE A 84 0.49 -40.75 -2.11
CA ILE A 84 1.07 -40.43 -3.43
C ILE A 84 0.84 -38.96 -3.77
N VAL A 85 -0.41 -38.48 -3.64
CA VAL A 85 -0.76 -37.09 -3.94
C VAL A 85 -0.06 -36.14 -2.97
N GLY A 86 -0.19 -36.38 -1.66
CA GLY A 86 0.42 -35.57 -0.62
C GLY A 86 1.95 -35.54 -0.72
N GLY A 87 2.58 -36.68 -0.96
CA GLY A 87 4.03 -36.78 -1.18
C GLY A 87 4.49 -35.99 -2.41
N THR A 88 3.76 -36.07 -3.51
CA THR A 88 4.06 -35.31 -4.74
C THR A 88 3.96 -33.81 -4.48
N PHE A 89 2.91 -33.35 -3.79
CA PHE A 89 2.73 -31.93 -3.46
C PHE A 89 3.80 -31.44 -2.47
N LEU A 90 4.21 -32.26 -1.49
CA LEU A 90 5.31 -31.93 -0.59
C LEU A 90 6.63 -31.79 -1.32
N LEU A 91 6.93 -32.68 -2.28
CA LEU A 91 8.12 -32.56 -3.11
C LEU A 91 8.10 -31.28 -3.95
N LEU A 92 6.97 -30.96 -4.59
CA LEU A 92 6.79 -29.72 -5.34
C LEU A 92 6.95 -28.49 -4.44
N ALA A 93 6.34 -28.50 -3.25
CA ALA A 93 6.44 -27.42 -2.28
C ALA A 93 7.88 -27.22 -1.80
N LEU A 94 8.63 -28.30 -1.57
CA LEU A 94 10.04 -28.24 -1.22
C LEU A 94 10.86 -27.62 -2.35
N VAL A 95 10.69 -28.08 -3.60
CA VAL A 95 11.40 -27.53 -4.77
C VAL A 95 11.08 -26.04 -4.96
N LEU A 96 9.80 -25.66 -4.94
CA LEU A 96 9.39 -24.27 -5.08
C LEU A 96 9.87 -23.42 -3.91
N GLY A 97 9.85 -23.95 -2.68
CA GLY A 97 10.34 -23.24 -1.49
C GLY A 97 11.83 -22.99 -1.54
N LEU A 98 12.63 -23.97 -1.95
CA LEU A 98 14.07 -23.82 -2.15
C LEU A 98 14.39 -22.88 -3.30
N TYR A 99 13.68 -22.99 -4.43
CA TYR A 99 13.82 -22.08 -5.56
C TYR A 99 13.43 -20.64 -5.16
N GLY A 100 12.30 -20.47 -4.50
CA GLY A 100 11.82 -19.20 -3.97
C GLY A 100 12.84 -18.59 -3.01
N ARG A 101 13.38 -19.36 -2.06
CA ARG A 101 14.46 -18.92 -1.16
C ARG A 101 15.71 -18.49 -1.91
N SER A 102 16.11 -19.21 -2.95
CA SER A 102 17.28 -18.87 -3.76
C SER A 102 17.11 -17.57 -4.56
N ARG A 103 15.86 -17.23 -4.94
CA ARG A 103 15.51 -16.02 -5.68
C ARG A 103 15.12 -14.85 -4.78
N ALA A 104 14.66 -15.13 -3.56
CA ALA A 104 14.42 -14.17 -2.50
C ALA A 104 15.75 -13.69 -1.91
N SER A 105 16.57 -13.07 -2.75
CA SER A 105 17.68 -12.26 -2.30
C SER A 105 17.11 -11.01 -1.63
N LEU A 106 17.19 -10.96 -0.30
CA LEU A 106 16.93 -9.75 0.49
C LEU A 106 17.85 -8.58 0.08
N ALA A 107 18.89 -8.82 -0.73
CA ALA A 107 19.79 -7.78 -1.25
C ALA A 107 19.10 -6.78 -2.19
N GLY A 108 17.88 -7.07 -2.67
CA GLY A 108 17.06 -6.11 -3.42
C GLY A 108 16.13 -5.24 -2.57
N LEU A 109 15.95 -5.58 -1.28
CA LEU A 109 15.05 -4.88 -0.36
C LEU A 109 15.78 -3.98 0.65
N GLU A 110 17.11 -4.07 0.76
CA GLU A 110 17.88 -3.03 1.46
C GLU A 110 17.84 -1.74 0.64
N PRO A 111 17.26 -0.63 1.16
CA PRO A 111 17.32 0.66 0.50
C PRO A 111 18.76 1.20 0.61
N THR A 112 19.67 0.70 -0.23
CA THR A 112 21.10 1.07 -0.23
C THR A 112 21.32 2.55 -0.54
N ARG A 113 20.31 3.24 -1.11
CA ARG A 113 20.32 4.69 -1.32
C ARG A 113 19.64 5.47 -0.19
N THR A 114 18.43 5.09 0.23
CA THR A 114 17.66 5.79 1.27
C THR A 114 18.34 5.72 2.65
N GLY A 115 18.94 4.59 3.00
CA GLY A 115 19.62 4.42 4.30
C GLY A 115 20.93 5.21 4.44
N ARG A 116 21.55 5.65 3.33
CA ARG A 116 22.75 6.50 3.35
C ARG A 116 22.39 7.97 3.40
N GLN A 117 21.37 8.41 2.67
CA GLN A 117 20.90 9.80 2.68
C GLN A 117 20.35 10.20 4.06
N ILE A 118 19.52 9.35 4.68
CA ILE A 118 19.01 9.61 6.04
C ILE A 118 20.15 9.73 7.06
N ARG A 119 21.22 8.92 6.93
CA ARG A 119 22.39 8.99 7.81
C ARG A 119 23.26 10.22 7.57
N GLN A 120 23.26 10.76 6.35
CA GLN A 120 24.01 11.96 6.00
C GLN A 120 23.27 13.22 6.47
N ASP A 121 21.95 13.27 6.26
CA ASP A 121 21.11 14.41 6.70
C ASP A 121 21.02 14.50 8.23
N ALA A 122 21.00 13.37 8.94
CA ALA A 122 21.05 13.36 10.40
C ALA A 122 22.35 13.96 10.98
N ARG A 123 23.48 13.86 10.26
CA ARG A 123 24.76 14.47 10.70
C ARG A 123 24.84 15.97 10.43
N VAL A 124 24.08 16.46 9.45
CA VAL A 124 24.02 17.89 9.12
C VAL A 124 23.10 18.61 10.10
N LEU A 125 22.00 17.98 10.54
CA LEU A 125 21.06 18.56 11.51
C LEU A 125 21.62 18.64 12.94
N THR A 126 22.65 17.86 13.30
CA THR A 126 23.33 17.97 14.59
C THR A 126 24.34 19.13 14.66
N HIS A 127 24.64 19.81 13.55
CA HIS A 127 25.46 21.02 13.51
C HIS A 127 24.59 22.27 13.40
N ARG A 128 23.80 22.57 14.44
CA ARG A 128 23.18 23.88 14.59
C ARG A 128 24.06 24.73 15.52
N PRO A 129 24.98 25.58 15.00
CA PRO A 129 25.61 26.60 15.81
C PRO A 129 24.52 27.54 16.34
N GLY A 130 24.45 27.68 17.67
CA GLY A 130 23.53 28.60 18.32
C GLY A 130 23.85 30.05 17.91
N PRO A 131 22.84 30.94 17.89
CA PRO A 131 23.05 32.33 17.54
C PRO A 131 24.01 33.00 18.54
N ASP A 132 25.13 33.49 18.03
CA ASP A 132 26.05 34.36 18.76
C ASP A 132 25.40 35.74 18.87
N ILE A 133 24.65 35.96 19.95
CA ILE A 133 24.19 37.29 20.33
C ILE A 133 25.37 37.93 21.07
N ARG A 134 26.27 38.54 20.29
CA ARG A 134 27.25 39.48 20.84
C ARG A 134 26.55 40.80 21.13
N ASP A 135 26.55 41.07 22.42
CA ASP A 135 26.06 42.28 23.07
C ASP A 135 27.14 43.35 22.88
N ASP A 136 26.93 44.22 21.89
CA ASP A 136 27.83 45.34 21.60
C ASP A 136 27.32 46.57 22.38
N ALA A 137 27.72 46.65 23.64
CA ALA A 137 27.58 47.81 24.53
C ALA A 137 28.81 48.73 24.45
#